data_AF-A0A536W1Z7-F1
#
_entry.id   AF-A0A536W1Z7-F1
#
_cell.length_a   1.000
_cell.length_b   1.000
_cell.length_c   1.000
_cell.angle_alpha   90.00
_cell.angle_beta   90.00
_cell.angle_gamma   90.00
#
_symmetry.space_group_name_H-M   'P 1'
#
loop_
_entity.id
_entity.type
_entity.pdbx_description
1 polymer ?
#
loop_
_entity_poly.entity_id
_entity_poly.type
_entity_poly.pdbx_seq_one_letter_code
_entity_poly.pdbx_strand_id
1 'polypeptide(L)'
;MMTWTAFSFLMTGVLLNAGAQLLLKAGTNVLGVITLTADNWPSQFGRMALEPHIVAGLACYVVSVIVWIVGLSRVPVSIAYPLLSLGYI
;
A
#
# COMPACT_ATOMS: atom_id res chain seq x y z
N MET A 1 -6.53 -21.40 14.70
CA MET A 1 -5.73 -20.62 15.67
C MET A 1 -4.60 -19.93 14.92
N MET A 2 -4.27 -18.68 15.27
CA MET A 2 -3.21 -17.93 14.59
C MET A 2 -1.83 -18.40 15.08
N THR A 3 -0.94 -18.73 14.15
CA THR A 3 0.47 -19.05 14.48
C THR A 3 1.30 -17.77 14.49
N TRP A 4 2.42 -17.77 15.23
CA TRP A 4 3.36 -16.64 15.25
C TRP A 4 3.87 -16.29 13.86
N THR A 5 4.13 -17.28 13.02
CA THR A 5 4.55 -17.08 11.64
C THR A 5 3.47 -16.38 10.80
N ALA A 6 2.20 -16.77 10.93
CA ALA A 6 1.10 -16.11 10.23
C ALA A 6 0.94 -14.65 10.71
N PHE A 7 1.02 -14.44 12.02
CA PHE A 7 0.98 -13.10 12.61
C PHE A 7 2.10 -12.20 12.08
N SER A 8 3.35 -12.69 12.04
CA SER A 8 4.48 -11.92 11.50
C SER A 8 4.27 -11.51 10.05
N PHE A 9 3.83 -12.43 9.18
CA PHE A 9 3.54 -12.08 7.78
C PHE A 9 2.43 -11.03 7.68
N LEU A 10 1.33 -11.20 8.42
CA LEU A 10 0.22 -10.24 8.39
C LEU A 10 0.66 -8.87 8.90
N MET A 11 1.40 -8.79 10.02
CA MET A 11 1.89 -7.51 10.55
C MET A 11 2.90 -6.84 9.65
N THR A 12 3.87 -7.58 9.10
CA THR A 12 4.80 -7.01 8.13
C THR A 12 4.05 -6.48 6.91
N GLY A 13 3.05 -7.22 6.40
CA GLY A 13 2.18 -6.73 5.32
C GLY A 13 1.45 -5.44 5.69
N VAL A 14 0.86 -5.35 6.88
CA VAL A 14 0.15 -4.13 7.31
C VAL A 14 1.09 -2.93 7.44
N LEU A 15 2.28 -3.13 8.03
CA LEU A 15 3.26 -2.06 8.20
C LEU A 15 3.85 -1.59 6.86
N LEU A 16 4.13 -2.52 5.94
CA LEU A 16 4.57 -2.17 4.59
C LEU A 16 3.47 -1.40 3.84
N ASN A 17 2.22 -1.83 3.94
CA ASN A 17 1.10 -1.10 3.35
C ASN A 17 0.97 0.31 3.95
N ALA A 18 1.03 0.46 5.27
CA ALA A 18 1.00 1.76 5.93
C ALA A 18 2.14 2.67 5.43
N GLY A 19 3.37 2.16 5.38
CA GLY A 19 4.52 2.87 4.81
C GLY A 19 4.32 3.25 3.35
N ALA A 20 3.75 2.36 2.53
CA ALA A 20 3.40 2.66 1.14
C ALA A 20 2.41 3.82 1.05
N GLN A 21 1.36 3.84 1.87
CA GLN A 21 0.39 4.94 1.88
C GLN A 21 1.03 6.27 2.29
N LEU A 22 1.96 6.26 3.25
CA LEU A 22 2.72 7.46 3.63
C LEU A 22 3.57 8.01 2.47
N LEU A 23 4.22 7.12 1.70
CA LEU A 23 5.00 7.50 0.51
C LEU A 23 4.10 8.03 -0.62
N LEU A 24 2.98 7.35 -0.90
CA LEU A 24 1.99 7.83 -1.86
C LEU A 24 1.47 9.20 -1.45
N LYS A 25 1.19 9.41 -0.16
CA LYS A 25 0.77 10.70 0.37
C LYS A 25 1.85 11.76 0.20
N ALA A 26 3.11 11.44 0.48
CA ALA A 26 4.24 12.34 0.25
C ALA A 26 4.31 12.78 -1.23
N GLY A 27 4.14 11.85 -2.18
CA GLY A 27 4.08 12.18 -3.61
C GLY A 27 2.92 13.12 -3.96
N THR A 28 1.72 12.88 -3.43
CA THR A 28 0.59 13.80 -3.66
C THR A 28 0.77 15.16 -2.98
N ASN A 29 1.51 15.25 -1.88
CA ASN A 29 1.84 16.52 -1.26
C ASN A 29 2.81 17.34 -2.12
N VAL A 30 3.71 16.67 -2.88
CA VAL A 30 4.60 17.32 -3.85
C VAL A 30 3.84 17.74 -5.11
N LEU A 31 3.00 16.87 -5.66
CA LEU A 31 2.28 17.14 -6.91
C LEU A 31 1.08 18.08 -6.74
N GLY A 32 0.54 18.20 -5.52
CA GLY A 32 -0.70 18.89 -5.23
C GLY A 32 -1.95 18.08 -5.59
N VAL A 33 -3.12 18.73 -5.54
CA VAL A 33 -4.39 18.09 -5.95
C VAL A 33 -4.35 17.82 -7.45
N ILE A 34 -4.53 16.55 -7.82
CA ILE A 34 -4.52 16.11 -9.22
C ILE A 34 -5.94 16.19 -9.78
N THR A 35 -6.15 17.05 -10.77
CA THR A 35 -7.41 17.19 -11.50
C THR A 35 -7.27 16.61 -12.90
N LEU A 36 -8.12 15.63 -13.23
CA LEU A 36 -8.11 14.95 -14.52
C LEU A 36 -9.16 15.54 -15.47
N THR A 37 -8.73 15.91 -16.66
CA THR A 37 -9.57 16.32 -17.80
C THR A 37 -9.18 15.50 -19.03
N ALA A 38 -10.04 15.49 -20.07
CA ALA A 38 -9.77 14.78 -21.32
C ALA A 38 -8.45 15.23 -21.99
N ASP A 39 -8.05 16.48 -21.79
CA ASP A 39 -6.86 17.06 -22.42
C ASP A 39 -5.58 16.84 -21.59
N ASN A 40 -5.70 16.74 -20.25
CA ASN A 40 -4.54 16.75 -19.37
C ASN A 40 -4.15 15.36 -18.83
N TRP A 41 -5.01 14.35 -18.93
CA TRP A 41 -4.80 13.07 -18.27
C TRP A 41 -3.47 12.37 -18.63
N PRO A 42 -2.94 12.40 -19.88
CA PRO A 42 -1.68 11.76 -20.20
C PRO A 42 -0.52 12.44 -19.47
N SER A 43 -0.55 13.77 -19.38
CA SER A 43 0.47 14.56 -18.70
C SER A 43 0.44 14.34 -17.18
N GLN A 44 -0.74 14.29 -16.57
CA GLN A 44 -0.88 14.01 -15.14
C GLN A 44 -0.43 12.60 -14.79
N PHE A 45 -0.76 11.63 -15.65
CA PHE A 45 -0.25 10.27 -15.50
C PHE A 45 1.27 10.21 -15.55
N GLY A 46 1.89 10.88 -16.52
CA GLY A 46 3.36 10.98 -16.60
C GLY A 46 3.98 11.60 -15.35
N ARG A 47 3.38 12.67 -14.80
CA ARG A 47 3.82 13.29 -13.55
C ARG A 47 3.76 12.33 -12.36
N MET A 48 2.66 11.58 -12.23
CA MET A 48 2.52 10.57 -11.17
C MET A 48 3.51 9.42 -11.33
N ALA A 49 3.68 8.92 -12.56
CA ALA A 49 4.54 7.79 -12.86
C ALA A 49 6.04 8.08 -12.67
N LEU A 50 6.44 9.36 -12.76
CA LEU A 50 7.83 9.79 -12.57
C LEU A 50 8.11 10.36 -11.17
N GLU A 51 7.08 10.56 -10.34
CA GLU A 51 7.25 11.06 -8.98
C GLU A 51 7.87 9.96 -8.08
N PRO A 52 9.11 10.15 -7.56
CA PRO A 52 9.85 9.08 -6.88
C PRO A 52 9.12 8.52 -5.66
N HIS A 53 8.41 9.36 -4.91
CA HIS A 53 7.63 8.90 -3.75
C HIS A 53 6.46 8.00 -4.16
N ILE A 54 5.80 8.30 -5.28
CA ILE A 54 4.71 7.47 -5.80
C ILE A 54 5.25 6.12 -6.27
N VAL A 55 6.35 6.14 -7.05
CA VAL A 55 7.00 4.90 -7.53
C VAL A 55 7.47 4.04 -6.36
N ALA A 56 8.13 4.63 -5.37
CA ALA A 56 8.57 3.91 -4.17
C ALA A 56 7.39 3.38 -3.35
N GLY A 57 6.33 4.17 -3.20
CA GLY A 57 5.09 3.75 -2.54
C GLY A 57 4.42 2.57 -3.24
N LEU A 58 4.31 2.61 -4.56
CA LEU A 58 3.79 1.50 -5.37
C LEU A 58 4.65 0.24 -5.26
N ALA A 59 5.98 0.37 -5.34
CA ALA A 59 6.89 -0.76 -5.17
C ALA A 59 6.75 -1.39 -3.77
N CYS A 60 6.69 -0.56 -2.72
CA CYS A 60 6.46 -0.99 -1.34
C CYS A 60 5.10 -1.70 -1.20
N TYR A 61 4.05 -1.16 -1.83
CA TYR A 61 2.71 -1.76 -1.83
C TYR A 61 2.68 -3.13 -2.52
N VAL A 62 3.39 -3.30 -3.64
CA VAL A 62 3.48 -4.61 -4.31
C VAL A 62 4.13 -5.65 -3.39
N VAL A 63 5.24 -5.31 -2.74
CA VAL A 63 5.90 -6.20 -1.76
C VAL A 63 4.96 -6.50 -0.59
N SER A 64 4.28 -5.48 -0.08
CA SER A 64 3.28 -5.60 0.97
C SER A 64 2.19 -6.63 0.63
N VAL A 65 1.62 -6.54 -0.57
CA VAL A 65 0.54 -7.44 -1.02
C VAL A 65 1.05 -8.87 -1.14
N ILE A 66 2.26 -9.09 -1.65
CA ILE A 66 2.87 -10.43 -1.72
C ILE A 66 2.99 -11.03 -0.32
N VAL A 67 3.55 -10.27 0.63
CA VAL A 67 3.69 -10.70 2.04
C VAL A 67 2.32 -10.97 2.68
N TRP A 68 1.32 -10.13 2.38
CA TRP A 68 -0.04 -10.28 2.88
C TRP A 68 -0.71 -11.56 2.35
N ILE A 69 -0.56 -11.89 1.07
CA ILE A 69 -1.09 -13.14 0.47
C ILE A 69 -0.50 -14.37 1.16
N VAL A 70 0.81 -14.33 1.48
CA VAL A 70 1.47 -15.39 2.26
C VAL A 70 0.85 -15.49 3.66
N GLY A 71 0.56 -14.37 4.33
CA GLY A 71 -0.17 -14.37 5.61
C GLY A 71 -1.59 -14.96 5.51
N LEU A 72 -2.35 -14.54 4.50
CA LEU A 72 -3.73 -15.00 4.25
C LEU A 72 -3.80 -16.50 3.96
N SER A 73 -2.78 -17.08 3.34
CA SER A 73 -2.76 -18.52 3.07
C SER A 73 -2.68 -19.38 4.35
N ARG A 74 -2.49 -18.77 5.53
CA ARG A 74 -2.25 -19.46 6.81
C ARG A 74 -3.38 -19.29 7.82
N VAL A 75 -4.29 -18.36 7.61
CA VAL A 75 -5.41 -18.09 8.53
C VAL A 75 -6.70 -17.76 7.78
N PRO A 76 -7.87 -18.05 8.36
CA PRO A 76 -9.13 -17.54 7.86
C PRO A 76 -9.12 -16.02 7.70
N VAL A 77 -9.75 -15.53 6.64
CA VAL A 77 -9.87 -14.10 6.33
C VAL A 77 -10.49 -13.30 7.50
N SER A 78 -11.43 -13.90 8.23
CA SER A 78 -12.05 -13.30 9.42
C SER A 78 -11.08 -13.02 10.57
N ILE A 79 -9.93 -13.71 10.62
CA ILE A 79 -8.86 -13.47 11.60
C ILE A 79 -7.86 -12.45 11.06
N ALA A 80 -7.57 -12.45 9.76
CA ALA A 80 -6.61 -11.53 9.15
C ALA A 80 -7.14 -10.10 9.02
N TYR A 81 -8.40 -9.91 8.62
CA TYR A 81 -8.94 -8.56 8.35
C TYR A 81 -8.95 -7.62 9.57
N PRO A 82 -9.20 -8.10 10.82
CA PRO A 82 -9.00 -7.27 12.01
C PRO A 82 -7.57 -6.76 12.22
N LEU A 83 -6.55 -7.47 11.72
CA LEU A 83 -5.15 -7.01 11.77
C LEU A 83 -4.89 -5.90 10.74
N LEU A 84 -5.60 -5.94 9.60
CA LEU A 84 -5.48 -4.92 8.55
C LEU A 84 -5.92 -3.53 9.03
N SER A 85 -6.91 -3.45 9.92
CA SER A 85 -7.40 -2.17 10.45
C SER A 85 -6.39 -1.42 11.29
N LEU A 86 -5.33 -2.08 11.79
CA LEU A 86 -4.22 -1.40 12.46
C LEU A 86 -3.47 -0.45 11.53
N GLY A 87 -3.56 -0.63 10.22
CA GLY A 87 -3.02 0.31 9.24
C GLY A 87 -3.81 1.62 9.13
N TYR A 88 -4.93 1.79 9.83
CA TYR A 88 -5.76 3.00 9.82
C TYR A 88 -5.49 3.97 10.99
N ILE A 89 -4.72 3.55 11.98
CA ILE A 89 -4.38 4.34 13.18
C ILE A 89 -2.95 4.85 13.02
#